data_AF-A0A7U6GDF7-F1
#
_entry.id   AF-A0A7U6GDF7-F1
#
_cell.length_a   1.000
_cell.length_b   1.000
_cell.length_c   1.000
_cell.angle_alpha   90.00
_cell.angle_beta   90.00
_cell.angle_gamma   90.00
#
_symmetry.space_group_name_H-M   'P 1'
#
loop_
_entity.id
_entity.type
_entity.pdbx_description
1 polymer ?
#
loop_
_entity_poly.entity_id
_entity_poly.type
_entity_poly.pdbx_seq_one_letter_code
_entity_poly.pdbx_strand_id
1 'polypeptide(L)'
;MISNVLLHIVVMAVGFIFVLIGAVIGAKDVGEKKINLHKTIGVLGVLIFLLGFIGLLATGSLKPNLPHFYFAILSLIFAILTIIGGIAYTRAQIENKLPLRKSHRADAILTIMLVLITTFFGVIGLQFLSK
;
A
#
# COMPACT_ATOMS: atom_id res chain seq x y z
N MET A 1 19.82 2.25 -15.61
CA MET A 1 18.74 3.19 -15.22
C MET A 1 17.35 2.62 -15.54
N ILE A 2 17.08 2.18 -16.78
CA ILE A 2 15.80 1.57 -17.18
C ILE A 2 15.45 0.29 -16.39
N SER A 3 16.44 -0.57 -16.12
CA SER A 3 16.26 -1.81 -15.34
C SER A 3 15.71 -1.58 -13.93
N ASN A 4 16.15 -0.51 -13.26
CA ASN A 4 15.76 -0.19 -11.89
C ASN A 4 14.33 0.36 -11.81
N VAL A 5 13.93 1.15 -12.82
CA VAL A 5 12.56 1.67 -12.95
C VAL A 5 11.58 0.53 -13.25
N LEU A 6 11.93 -0.38 -14.16
CA LEU A 6 11.10 -1.55 -14.44
C LEU A 6 10.95 -2.45 -13.22
N LEU A 7 12.04 -2.70 -12.49
CA LEU A 7 12.01 -3.46 -11.25
C LEU A 7 11.10 -2.80 -10.20
N HIS A 8 11.21 -1.48 -10.02
CA HIS A 8 10.30 -0.73 -9.14
C HIS A 8 8.84 -0.93 -9.54
N ILE A 9 8.49 -0.75 -10.81
CA ILE A 9 7.11 -0.92 -11.30
C ILE A 9 6.59 -2.33 -11.01
N VAL A 10 7.37 -3.37 -11.33
CA VAL A 10 6.99 -4.77 -11.12
C VAL A 10 6.79 -5.07 -9.63
N VAL A 11 7.74 -4.66 -8.79
CA VAL A 11 7.66 -4.91 -7.33
C VAL A 11 6.48 -4.17 -6.71
N MET A 12 6.25 -2.92 -7.08
CA MET A 12 5.10 -2.14 -6.59
C MET A 12 3.77 -2.77 -7.03
N ALA A 13 3.67 -3.22 -8.29
CA ALA A 13 2.47 -3.87 -8.81
C ALA A 13 2.17 -5.20 -8.08
N VAL A 14 3.19 -6.04 -7.90
CA VAL A 14 3.03 -7.30 -7.15
C VAL A 14 2.62 -7.02 -5.70
N GLY A 15 3.29 -6.10 -5.00
CA GLY A 15 2.94 -5.73 -3.64
C GLY A 15 1.48 -5.23 -3.54
N PHE A 16 1.07 -4.38 -4.48
CA PHE A 16 -0.29 -3.85 -4.52
C PHE A 16 -1.34 -4.94 -4.77
N ILE A 17 -1.09 -5.92 -5.64
CA ILE A 17 -1.98 -7.07 -5.85
C ILE A 17 -2.20 -7.84 -4.54
N PHE A 18 -1.13 -8.11 -3.77
CA PHE A 18 -1.26 -8.77 -2.46
C PHE A 18 -2.07 -7.92 -1.48
N VAL A 19 -1.86 -6.60 -1.45
CA VAL A 19 -2.67 -5.68 -0.63
C VAL A 19 -4.15 -5.76 -1.01
N LEU A 20 -4.49 -5.78 -2.31
CA LEU A 20 -5.87 -5.92 -2.79
C LEU A 20 -6.50 -7.26 -2.38
N ILE A 21 -5.76 -8.37 -2.54
CA ILE A 21 -6.22 -9.69 -2.10
C ILE A 21 -6.48 -9.67 -0.59
N GLY A 22 -5.55 -9.13 0.20
CA GLY A 22 -5.70 -8.96 1.64
C GLY A 22 -6.95 -8.14 1.98
N ALA A 23 -7.16 -7.00 1.32
CA ALA A 23 -8.33 -6.15 1.52
C ALA A 23 -9.65 -6.88 1.21
N VAL A 24 -9.72 -7.66 0.14
CA VAL A 24 -10.89 -8.48 -0.21
C VAL A 24 -11.17 -9.54 0.85
N ILE A 25 -10.13 -10.20 1.36
CA ILE A 25 -10.28 -11.21 2.43
C ILE A 25 -10.82 -10.55 3.70
N GLY A 26 -10.26 -9.42 4.12
CA GLY A 26 -10.70 -8.69 5.31
C GLY A 26 -12.12 -8.12 5.18
N ALA A 27 -12.50 -7.66 3.99
CA ALA A 27 -13.84 -7.16 3.71
C ALA A 27 -14.92 -8.26 3.76
N LYS A 28 -14.57 -9.49 3.36
CA LYS A 28 -15.46 -10.66 3.38
C LYS A 28 -15.40 -11.46 4.68
N ASP A 29 -14.55 -11.08 5.63
CA ASP A 29 -14.40 -11.81 6.88
C ASP A 29 -15.50 -11.46 7.89
N VAL A 30 -16.23 -12.51 8.31
CA VAL A 30 -17.33 -12.43 9.27
C VAL A 30 -16.93 -13.21 10.52
N GLY A 31 -16.88 -12.53 11.65
CA GLY A 31 -16.50 -13.14 12.93
C GLY A 31 -15.02 -13.50 13.03
N GLU A 32 -14.14 -12.79 12.31
CA GLU A 32 -12.67 -12.94 12.39
C GLU A 32 -12.14 -14.33 11.99
N LYS A 33 -12.91 -15.12 11.22
CA LYS A 33 -12.54 -16.49 10.82
C LYS A 33 -11.32 -16.53 9.89
N LYS A 34 -11.04 -15.45 9.15
CA LYS A 34 -9.94 -15.34 8.18
C LYS A 34 -8.92 -14.28 8.57
N ILE A 35 -8.92 -13.83 9.83
CA ILE A 35 -8.07 -12.73 10.29
C ILE A 35 -6.57 -13.01 10.10
N ASN A 36 -6.14 -14.26 10.36
CA ASN A 36 -4.75 -14.66 10.17
C ASN A 36 -4.35 -14.63 8.69
N LEU A 37 -5.25 -15.08 7.80
CA LEU A 37 -4.99 -15.05 6.36
C LEU A 37 -4.94 -13.60 5.84
N HIS A 38 -5.88 -12.75 6.25
CA HIS A 38 -5.88 -11.32 5.92
C HIS A 38 -4.58 -10.66 6.38
N LYS A 39 -4.18 -10.90 7.64
CA LYS A 39 -2.95 -10.35 8.22
C LYS A 39 -1.71 -10.82 7.45
N THR A 40 -1.57 -12.12 7.20
CA THR A 40 -0.39 -12.66 6.51
C THR A 40 -0.28 -12.09 5.10
N ILE A 41 -1.36 -12.11 4.33
CA ILE A 41 -1.35 -11.57 2.95
C ILE A 41 -1.12 -10.05 2.96
N GLY A 42 -1.75 -9.33 3.90
CA GLY A 42 -1.57 -7.88 4.04
C GLY A 42 -0.12 -7.51 4.38
N VAL A 43 0.50 -8.20 5.34
CA VAL A 43 1.91 -7.98 5.72
C VAL A 43 2.84 -8.30 4.55
N LEU A 44 2.65 -9.42 3.85
CA LEU A 44 3.46 -9.75 2.67
C LEU A 44 3.32 -8.67 1.58
N GLY A 45 2.10 -8.24 1.29
CA GLY A 45 1.86 -7.18 0.29
C GLY A 45 2.53 -5.87 0.65
N VAL A 46 2.42 -5.44 1.92
CA VAL A 46 3.11 -4.25 2.42
C VAL A 46 4.62 -4.38 2.32
N LEU A 47 5.20 -5.51 2.74
CA LEU A 47 6.66 -5.71 2.69
C LEU A 47 7.18 -5.63 1.26
N ILE A 48 6.50 -6.27 0.31
CA ILE A 48 6.85 -6.19 -1.12
C ILE A 48 6.72 -4.74 -1.62
N PHE A 49 5.64 -4.05 -1.25
CA PHE A 49 5.43 -2.65 -1.62
C PHE A 49 6.54 -1.73 -1.08
N LEU A 50 6.94 -1.91 0.19
CA LEU A 50 8.04 -1.16 0.81
C LEU A 50 9.39 -1.47 0.15
N LEU A 51 9.64 -2.72 -0.25
CA LEU A 51 10.85 -3.09 -1.01
C LEU A 51 10.91 -2.34 -2.35
N GLY A 52 9.78 -2.18 -3.04
CA GLY A 52 9.71 -1.38 -4.27
C GLY A 52 10.07 0.09 -4.03
N PHE A 53 9.58 0.65 -2.92
CA PHE A 53 9.88 2.02 -2.51
C PHE A 53 11.36 2.22 -2.14
N ILE A 54 11.90 1.38 -1.25
CA ILE A 54 13.30 1.41 -0.80
C ILE A 54 14.26 1.16 -1.97
N GLY A 55 13.93 0.21 -2.85
CA GLY A 55 14.71 -0.09 -4.04
C GLY A 55 14.88 1.13 -4.94
N LEU A 56 13.84 1.97 -5.08
CA LEU A 56 13.95 3.21 -5.84
C LEU A 56 14.76 4.28 -5.09
N LEU A 57 14.58 4.43 -3.77
CA LEU A 57 15.39 5.34 -2.96
C LEU A 57 16.90 5.03 -3.10
N ALA A 58 17.27 3.76 -3.02
CA ALA A 58 18.65 3.29 -3.10
C ALA A 58 19.32 3.59 -4.47
N THR A 59 18.52 3.85 -5.51
CA THR A 59 19.04 4.15 -6.85
C THR A 59 19.33 5.64 -7.08
N GLY A 60 18.98 6.51 -6.14
CA GLY A 60 19.13 7.97 -6.27
C GLY A 60 18.30 8.59 -7.40
N SER A 61 17.44 7.82 -8.07
CA SER A 61 16.69 8.24 -9.27
C SER A 61 15.35 8.92 -8.93
N LEU A 62 15.23 9.47 -7.72
CA LEU A 62 14.00 10.13 -7.26
C LEU A 62 13.84 11.48 -7.95
N LYS A 63 12.62 11.74 -8.42
CA LYS A 63 12.21 13.04 -8.97
C LYS A 63 11.13 13.63 -8.07
N PRO A 64 11.52 14.30 -6.96
CA PRO A 64 10.57 14.78 -5.95
C PRO A 64 9.67 15.92 -6.44
N ASN A 65 9.97 16.49 -7.60
CA ASN A 65 9.18 17.53 -8.26
C ASN A 65 7.98 17.00 -9.05
N LEU A 66 7.83 15.67 -9.20
CA LEU A 66 6.69 15.09 -9.92
C LEU A 66 5.49 14.85 -8.98
N PRO A 67 4.24 15.10 -9.44
CA PRO A 67 3.04 14.79 -8.66
C PRO A 67 3.00 13.35 -8.13
N HIS A 68 3.49 12.40 -8.92
CA HIS A 68 3.66 11.00 -8.53
C HIS A 68 4.35 10.84 -7.16
N PHE A 69 5.41 11.59 -6.90
CA PHE A 69 6.18 11.49 -5.66
C PHE A 69 5.33 11.89 -4.43
N TYR A 70 4.61 13.01 -4.50
CA TYR A 70 3.80 13.48 -3.37
C TYR A 70 2.65 12.53 -3.04
N PHE A 71 1.95 12.01 -4.07
CA PHE A 71 0.92 11.00 -3.86
C PHE A 71 1.51 9.68 -3.34
N ALA A 72 2.71 9.29 -3.79
CA ALA A 72 3.39 8.11 -3.26
C ALA A 72 3.69 8.26 -1.76
N ILE A 73 4.19 9.42 -1.31
CA ILE A 73 4.44 9.69 0.12
C ILE A 73 3.14 9.66 0.92
N LEU A 74 2.07 10.31 0.43
CA LEU A 74 0.77 10.26 1.10
C LEU A 74 0.24 8.82 1.20
N SER A 75 0.35 8.04 0.12
CA SER A 75 -0.06 6.64 0.12
C SER A 75 0.73 5.80 1.14
N LEU A 76 2.03 6.09 1.30
CA LEU A 76 2.89 5.43 2.28
C LEU A 76 2.46 5.77 3.72
N ILE A 77 2.11 7.03 3.99
CA ILE A 77 1.61 7.45 5.31
C ILE A 77 0.33 6.67 5.67
N PHE A 78 -0.66 6.63 4.77
CA PHE A 78 -1.89 5.89 5.02
C PHE A 78 -1.69 4.38 5.07
N ALA A 79 -0.73 3.83 4.31
CA ALA A 79 -0.36 2.42 4.43
C ALA A 79 0.20 2.10 5.83
N ILE A 80 1.06 2.96 6.38
CA ILE A 80 1.58 2.84 7.74
C ILE A 80 0.45 2.93 8.77
N LEU A 81 -0.45 3.90 8.64
CA LEU A 81 -1.63 4.03 9.51
C LEU A 81 -2.52 2.77 9.45
N THR A 82 -2.72 2.22 8.25
CA THR A 82 -3.47 0.98 8.04
C THR A 82 -2.85 -0.18 8.81
N ILE A 83 -1.52 -0.33 8.77
CA ILE A 83 -0.79 -1.36 9.52
C ILE A 83 -0.95 -1.16 11.02
N ILE A 84 -0.73 0.06 11.51
CA ILE A 84 -0.87 0.42 12.94
C ILE A 84 -2.29 0.12 13.41
N GLY A 85 -3.30 0.54 12.66
CA GLY A 85 -4.71 0.28 12.95
C GLY A 85 -5.05 -1.21 12.96
N GLY A 86 -4.46 -2.00 12.05
CA GLY A 86 -4.62 -3.44 12.02
C GLY A 86 -3.99 -4.13 13.24
N ILE A 87 -2.79 -3.72 13.64
CA ILE A 87 -2.12 -4.22 14.85
C ILE A 87 -2.93 -3.84 16.10
N ALA A 88 -3.35 -2.58 16.20
CA ALA A 88 -4.17 -2.09 17.31
C ALA A 88 -5.47 -2.88 17.42
N TYR A 89 -6.17 -3.13 16.31
CA TYR A 89 -7.37 -3.95 16.27
C TYR A 89 -7.15 -5.35 16.86
N THR A 90 -6.06 -6.04 16.48
CA THR A 90 -5.79 -7.40 16.99
C THR A 90 -5.49 -7.47 18.49
N ARG A 91 -5.09 -6.35 19.09
CA ARG A 91 -4.76 -6.24 20.52
C ARG A 91 -5.85 -5.54 21.34
N ALA A 92 -6.90 -5.05 20.69
CA ALA A 92 -7.93 -4.26 21.34
C ALA A 92 -8.93 -5.12 22.11
N GLN A 93 -9.44 -4.55 23.20
CA GLN A 93 -10.62 -5.06 23.90
C GLN A 93 -11.85 -4.98 23.00
N ILE A 94 -12.85 -5.82 23.26
CA ILE A 94 -14.04 -6.01 22.39
C ILE A 94 -14.76 -4.68 22.11
N GLU A 95 -14.93 -3.84 23.12
CA GLU A 95 -15.54 -2.51 23.03
C GLU A 95 -14.85 -1.55 22.03
N ASN A 96 -13.52 -1.70 21.85
CA ASN A 96 -12.73 -0.86 20.97
C ASN A 96 -12.55 -1.45 19.57
N LYS A 97 -12.92 -2.73 19.34
CA LYS A 97 -12.74 -3.39 18.04
C LYS A 97 -13.56 -2.73 16.93
N LEU A 98 -14.82 -2.39 17.17
CA LEU A 98 -15.69 -1.82 16.13
C LEU A 98 -15.19 -0.46 15.60
N PRO A 99 -14.87 0.55 16.43
CA PRO A 99 -14.34 1.82 15.93
C PRO A 99 -12.98 1.63 15.24
N LEU A 100 -12.08 0.80 15.78
CA LEU A 100 -10.79 0.49 15.15
C LEU A 100 -10.96 -0.17 13.78
N ARG A 101 -11.94 -1.08 13.62
CA ARG A 101 -12.25 -1.69 12.31
C ARG A 101 -12.69 -0.66 11.29
N LYS A 102 -13.52 0.31 11.69
CA LYS A 102 -13.97 1.40 10.80
C LYS A 102 -12.80 2.29 10.39
N SER A 103 -11.97 2.69 11.35
CA SER A 103 -10.77 3.50 11.09
C SER A 103 -9.80 2.78 10.16
N HIS A 104 -9.43 1.54 10.48
CA HIS A 104 -8.54 0.72 9.66
C HIS A 104 -9.06 0.55 8.22
N ARG A 105 -10.38 0.36 8.06
CA ARG A 105 -10.99 0.26 6.73
C ARG A 105 -10.93 1.58 5.96
N ALA A 106 -11.13 2.71 6.63
CA ALA A 106 -11.01 4.02 5.99
C ALA A 106 -9.57 4.27 5.51
N ASP A 107 -8.57 4.01 6.38
CA ASP A 107 -7.15 4.15 6.03
C ASP A 107 -6.77 3.23 4.86
N ALA A 108 -7.26 1.99 4.84
CA ALA A 108 -7.02 1.05 3.76
C ALA A 108 -7.62 1.52 2.42
N ILE A 109 -8.85 2.07 2.43
CA ILE A 109 -9.49 2.63 1.24
C ILE A 109 -8.70 3.83 0.72
N LEU A 110 -8.32 4.76 1.61
CA LEU A 110 -7.52 5.92 1.25
C LEU A 110 -6.16 5.51 0.66
N THR A 111 -5.51 4.51 1.26
CA THR A 111 -4.27 3.92 0.73
C THR A 111 -4.48 3.43 -0.70
N ILE A 112 -5.50 2.60 -0.95
CA ILE A 112 -5.78 2.05 -2.28
C ILE A 112 -6.05 3.16 -3.30
N MET A 113 -6.89 4.14 -2.95
CA MET A 113 -7.18 5.28 -3.83
C MET A 113 -5.92 6.08 -4.18
N LEU A 114 -5.08 6.39 -3.18
CA LEU A 114 -3.84 7.12 -3.38
C LEU A 114 -2.83 6.33 -4.21
N VAL A 115 -2.74 5.01 -4.04
CA VAL A 115 -1.89 4.15 -4.89
C VAL A 115 -2.35 4.16 -6.35
N LEU A 116 -3.66 4.12 -6.60
CA LEU A 116 -4.20 4.23 -7.96
C LEU A 116 -3.87 5.59 -8.61
N ILE A 117 -4.06 6.69 -7.88
CA ILE A 117 -3.69 8.03 -8.33
C ILE A 117 -2.17 8.13 -8.58
N THR A 118 -1.37 7.61 -7.66
CA THR A 118 0.10 7.55 -7.79
C THR A 118 0.51 6.79 -9.04
N THR A 119 -0.12 5.64 -9.29
CA THR A 119 0.14 4.80 -10.47
C THR A 119 -0.20 5.55 -11.75
N PHE A 120 -1.35 6.23 -11.79
CA PHE A 120 -1.77 7.05 -12.94
C PHE A 120 -0.73 8.13 -13.27
N PHE A 121 -0.29 8.91 -12.28
CA PHE A 121 0.77 9.90 -12.48
C PHE A 121 2.13 9.28 -12.82
N GLY A 122 2.42 8.08 -12.32
CA GLY A 122 3.64 7.34 -12.67
C GLY A 122 3.67 6.96 -14.15
N VAL A 123 2.56 6.44 -14.68
CA VAL A 123 2.41 6.10 -16.11
C VAL A 123 2.54 7.34 -16.98
N ILE A 124 1.86 8.43 -16.62
CA ILE A 124 1.99 9.72 -17.34
C ILE A 124 3.45 10.20 -17.33
N GLY A 125 4.11 10.17 -16.17
CA GLY A 125 5.51 10.57 -16.04
C GLY A 125 6.46 9.75 -16.93
N LEU A 126 6.22 8.44 -17.06
CA LEU A 126 6.99 7.57 -17.96
C LEU A 126 6.79 7.96 -19.43
N GLN A 127 5.55 8.26 -19.85
CA GLN A 127 5.27 8.68 -21.22
C GLN A 127 5.98 9.99 -21.59
N PHE A 128 6.02 10.96 -20.68
CA PHE A 128 6.73 12.23 -20.91
C PHE A 128 8.25 12.09 -20.93
N LEU A 129 8.83 11.10 -20.23
CA LEU A 129 10.27 10.85 -20.22
C LEU A 129 10.75 9.96 -21.38
N SER A 130 9.83 9.30 -22.07
CA SER A 130 10.11 8.45 -23.24
C SER A 130 10.10 9.19 -24.58
N LYS A 131 9.77 10.49 -24.56
CA LYS A 131 9.89 11.41 -25.69
C LYS A 131 11.14 12.27 -25.51
#